data_AF-A0A0S2M137-F1
#
_entry.id   AF-A0A0S2M137-F1
#
_cell.length_a   1.000
_cell.length_b   1.000
_cell.length_c   1.000
_cell.angle_alpha   90.00
_cell.angle_beta   90.00
_cell.angle_gamma   90.00
#
_symmetry.space_group_name_H-M   'P 1'
#
loop_
_entity.id
_entity.type
_entity.pdbx_description
1 polymer ?
#
loop_
_entity_poly.entity_id
_entity_poly.type
_entity_poly.pdbx_seq_one_letter_code
_entity_poly.pdbx_strand_id
1 'polypeptide(L)'
;MELDWVDKSQKSGRQTIPIVFAVMVALCGIYLPLTDATYVPAYIASAIFAVVTPVALIVAAPKGLLKRNRAFRWLSIASVFFAACAVVTSGLLLSLGSPQGAAGDIGGFGMWLLSTVALLTVTSCAVKAWRMEYAAPPTTLRGLQRQARRESRR
;
A
#
# COMPACT_ATOMS: atom_id res chain seq x y z
N MET A 1 15.18 25.85 -14.56
CA MET A 1 15.61 24.66 -13.78
C MET A 1 14.66 24.27 -12.63
N GLU A 2 13.62 25.05 -12.31
CA GLU A 2 12.72 24.76 -11.16
C GLU A 2 11.63 23.69 -11.40
N LEU A 3 11.19 23.48 -12.65
CA LEU A 3 10.10 22.55 -12.96
C LEU A 3 10.44 21.07 -12.69
N ASP A 4 11.72 20.66 -12.79
CA ASP A 4 12.13 19.27 -12.57
C ASP A 4 12.07 18.85 -11.10
N TRP A 5 12.23 19.80 -10.15
CA TRP A 5 12.17 19.51 -8.72
C TRP A 5 10.74 19.26 -8.24
N VAL A 6 9.78 20.04 -8.75
CA VAL A 6 8.35 19.89 -8.43
C VAL A 6 7.84 18.53 -8.95
N ASP A 7 8.23 18.13 -10.16
CA ASP A 7 7.84 16.84 -10.74
C ASP A 7 8.41 15.62 -10.01
N LYS A 8 9.67 15.70 -9.55
CA LYS A 8 10.30 14.63 -8.74
C LYS A 8 9.68 14.53 -7.34
N SER A 9 9.40 15.67 -6.71
CA SER A 9 8.72 15.75 -5.41
C SER A 9 7.30 15.15 -5.47
N GLN A 10 6.50 15.56 -6.47
CA GLN A 10 5.14 15.05 -6.70
C GLN A 10 5.12 13.54 -7.00
N LYS A 11 6.10 13.03 -7.76
CA LYS A 11 6.24 11.58 -8.04
C LYS A 11 6.64 10.78 -6.81
N SER A 12 7.53 11.31 -5.97
CA SER A 12 7.94 10.68 -4.71
C SER A 12 6.79 10.64 -3.68
N GLY A 13 6.03 11.73 -3.58
CA GLY A 13 4.86 11.83 -2.70
C GLY A 13 3.79 10.79 -3.05
N ARG A 14 3.40 10.71 -4.33
CA ARG A 14 2.39 9.74 -4.80
C ARG A 14 2.74 8.28 -4.55
N GLN A 15 4.02 7.94 -4.60
CA GLN A 15 4.51 6.59 -4.32
C GLN A 15 4.45 6.22 -2.84
N THR A 16 4.44 7.20 -1.95
CA THR A 16 4.47 6.99 -0.50
C THR A 16 3.05 6.79 0.07
N ILE A 17 2.03 7.33 -0.61
CA ILE A 17 0.61 7.25 -0.21
C ILE A 17 0.15 5.81 0.14
N PRO A 18 0.41 4.77 -0.68
CA PRO A 18 -0.03 3.41 -0.36
C PRO A 18 0.63 2.86 0.91
N ILE A 19 1.89 3.22 1.17
CA ILE A 19 2.62 2.80 2.38
C ILE A 19 2.01 3.47 3.61
N VAL A 20 1.67 4.76 3.52
CA VAL A 20 1.03 5.49 4.62
C VAL A 20 -0.30 4.83 4.98
N PHE A 21 -1.13 4.46 4.01
CA PHE A 21 -2.38 3.75 4.29
C PHE A 21 -2.13 2.39 4.95
N ALA A 22 -1.14 1.62 4.48
CA ALA A 22 -0.80 0.35 5.10
C ALA A 22 -0.35 0.51 6.56
N VAL A 23 0.41 1.57 6.87
CA VAL A 23 0.80 1.91 8.24
C VAL A 23 -0.42 2.31 9.08
N MET A 24 -1.36 3.06 8.50
CA MET A 24 -2.59 3.45 9.19
C MET A 24 -3.45 2.23 9.58
N VAL A 25 -3.45 1.14 8.79
CA VAL A 25 -4.09 -0.12 9.18
C VAL A 25 -3.56 -0.61 10.53
N ALA A 26 -2.23 -0.72 10.64
CA ALA A 26 -1.57 -1.19 11.85
C ALA A 26 -1.80 -0.24 13.03
N LEU A 27 -1.69 1.08 12.81
CA LEU A 27 -1.94 2.06 13.87
C LEU A 27 -3.38 2.00 14.38
N CYS A 28 -4.34 1.85 13.47
CA CYS A 28 -5.75 1.74 13.81
C CYS A 28 -6.07 0.45 14.55
N GLY A 29 -5.53 -0.70 14.16
CA GLY A 29 -5.85 -1.95 14.86
C GLY A 29 -5.01 -2.28 16.10
N ILE A 30 -3.92 -1.56 16.36
CA ILE A 30 -3.08 -1.76 17.57
C ILE A 30 -3.34 -0.68 18.62
N TYR A 31 -3.30 0.60 18.25
CA TYR A 31 -3.27 1.70 19.23
C TYR A 31 -4.64 2.28 19.52
N LEU A 32 -5.58 2.24 18.56
CA LEU A 32 -6.91 2.79 18.77
C LEU A 32 -7.88 1.89 19.56
N PRO A 33 -7.85 0.54 19.54
CA PRO A 33 -8.86 -0.27 20.24
C PRO A 33 -8.59 -0.42 21.74
N LEU A 34 -7.77 0.44 22.36
CA LEU A 34 -7.38 0.35 23.77
C LEU A 34 -8.53 0.63 24.77
N THR A 35 -9.64 1.21 24.30
CA THR A 35 -10.82 1.50 25.14
C THR A 35 -12.09 1.04 24.44
N ASP A 36 -13.13 0.73 25.19
CA ASP A 36 -14.42 0.28 24.63
C ASP A 36 -15.04 1.33 23.68
N ALA A 37 -14.84 2.62 23.97
CA ALA A 37 -15.32 3.72 23.15
C ALA A 37 -14.64 3.78 21.78
N THR A 38 -13.38 3.35 21.69
CA THR A 38 -12.57 3.43 20.47
C THR A 38 -12.44 2.08 19.74
N TYR A 39 -12.84 0.98 20.37
CA TYR A 39 -12.80 -0.38 19.84
C TYR A 39 -13.44 -0.54 18.46
N VAL A 40 -14.75 -0.26 18.37
CA VAL A 40 -15.52 -0.41 17.14
C VAL A 40 -14.99 0.50 16.02
N PRO A 41 -14.81 1.83 16.24
CA PRO A 41 -14.30 2.69 15.18
C PRO A 41 -12.86 2.35 14.77
N ALA A 42 -12.03 1.81 15.67
CA ALA A 42 -10.66 1.40 15.35
C ALA A 42 -10.59 0.30 14.29
N TYR A 43 -11.36 -0.78 14.46
CA TYR A 43 -11.35 -1.89 13.51
C TYR A 43 -12.08 -1.56 12.20
N ILE A 44 -13.10 -0.68 12.24
CA ILE A 44 -13.71 -0.13 11.03
C ILE A 44 -12.68 0.70 10.25
N ALA A 45 -11.97 1.61 10.91
CA ALA A 45 -10.93 2.41 10.28
C ALA A 45 -9.81 1.54 9.71
N SER A 46 -9.35 0.54 10.46
CA SER A 46 -8.39 -0.48 10.01
C SER A 46 -8.85 -1.16 8.71
N ALA A 47 -10.10 -1.63 8.66
CA ALA A 47 -10.65 -2.25 7.46
C ALA A 47 -10.71 -1.29 6.26
N ILE A 48 -11.13 -0.03 6.48
CA ILE A 48 -11.16 0.99 5.43
C ILE A 48 -9.75 1.23 4.89
N PHE A 49 -8.75 1.45 5.76
CA PHE A 49 -7.37 1.66 5.32
C PHE A 49 -6.78 0.43 4.61
N ALA A 50 -7.18 -0.78 5.00
CA ALA A 50 -6.76 -2.01 4.34
C ALA A 50 -7.26 -2.05 2.90
N VAL A 51 -8.50 -1.64 2.63
CA VAL A 51 -9.07 -1.55 1.27
C VAL A 51 -8.45 -0.40 0.47
N VAL A 52 -8.25 0.75 1.08
CA VAL A 52 -7.71 1.94 0.40
C VAL A 52 -6.24 1.73 -0.01
N THR A 53 -5.47 0.92 0.72
CA THR A 53 -4.06 0.61 0.43
C THR A 53 -3.82 0.07 -1.00
N PRO A 54 -4.39 -1.07 -1.43
CA PRO A 54 -4.22 -1.57 -2.79
C PRO A 54 -4.87 -0.67 -3.84
N VAL A 55 -5.97 0.02 -3.52
CA VAL A 55 -6.61 0.98 -4.43
C VAL A 55 -5.66 2.14 -4.72
N ALA A 56 -5.05 2.73 -3.69
CA ALA A 56 -4.06 3.77 -3.83
C ALA A 56 -2.83 3.29 -4.63
N LEU A 57 -2.38 2.05 -4.39
CA LEU A 57 -1.28 1.45 -5.14
C LEU A 57 -1.61 1.37 -6.64
N ILE A 58 -2.79 0.90 -7.00
CA ILE A 58 -3.21 0.71 -8.40
C ILE A 58 -3.49 2.05 -9.10
N VAL A 59 -4.14 2.99 -8.42
CA VAL A 59 -4.52 4.29 -8.97
C VAL A 59 -3.32 5.23 -9.09
N ALA A 60 -2.42 5.23 -8.11
CA ALA A 60 -1.19 6.02 -8.17
C ALA A 60 -0.19 5.44 -9.18
N ALA A 61 -0.22 4.12 -9.39
CA ALA A 61 0.68 3.47 -10.32
C ALA A 61 0.44 3.96 -11.77
N PRO A 62 1.52 4.19 -12.54
CA PRO A 62 1.44 4.70 -13.89
C PRO A 62 0.87 3.67 -14.84
N LYS A 63 0.02 4.15 -15.77
CA LYS A 63 -0.65 3.34 -16.79
C LYS A 63 0.39 2.56 -17.61
N GLY A 64 0.43 1.24 -17.42
CA GLY A 64 1.35 0.33 -18.11
C GLY A 64 2.36 -0.38 -17.21
N LEU A 65 2.58 0.08 -15.98
CA LEU A 65 3.48 -0.60 -15.03
C LEU A 65 3.02 -2.03 -14.74
N LEU A 66 1.71 -2.21 -14.54
CA LEU A 66 1.05 -3.52 -14.36
C LEU A 66 1.23 -4.47 -15.54
N LYS A 67 1.41 -3.96 -16.76
CA LYS A 67 1.61 -4.77 -17.97
C LYS A 67 3.09 -5.07 -18.22
N ARG A 68 3.97 -4.12 -17.92
CA ARG A 68 5.41 -4.17 -18.21
C ARG A 68 6.20 -4.93 -17.14
N ASN A 69 5.86 -4.77 -15.87
CA ASN A 69 6.59 -5.37 -14.75
C ASN A 69 5.75 -6.49 -14.09
N ARG A 70 6.16 -7.74 -14.33
CA ARG A 70 5.50 -8.93 -13.76
C ARG A 70 5.57 -8.95 -12.23
N ALA A 71 6.68 -8.52 -11.64
CA ALA A 71 6.84 -8.50 -10.18
C ALA A 71 5.87 -7.49 -9.55
N PHE A 72 5.77 -6.28 -10.10
CA PHE A 72 4.81 -5.28 -9.64
C PHE A 72 3.36 -5.80 -9.73
N ARG A 73 3.03 -6.51 -10.81
CA ARG A 73 1.71 -7.12 -10.99
C ARG A 73 1.40 -8.17 -9.91
N TRP A 74 2.32 -9.11 -9.67
CA TRP A 74 2.15 -10.12 -8.62
C TRP A 74 2.07 -9.51 -7.23
N LEU A 75 2.90 -8.51 -6.93
CA LEU A 75 2.86 -7.77 -5.66
C LEU A 75 1.55 -7.00 -5.49
N SER A 76 0.98 -6.44 -6.56
CA SER A 76 -0.32 -5.77 -6.52
C SER A 76 -1.46 -6.75 -6.20
N ILE A 77 -1.43 -7.95 -6.81
CA ILE A 77 -2.40 -9.02 -6.53
C ILE A 77 -2.26 -9.50 -5.08
N ALA A 78 -1.04 -9.74 -4.62
CA ALA A 78 -0.77 -10.13 -3.24
C ALA A 78 -1.24 -9.05 -2.24
N SER A 79 -1.06 -7.76 -2.57
CA SER A 79 -1.56 -6.66 -1.74
C SER A 79 -3.09 -6.69 -1.61
N VAL A 80 -3.83 -6.94 -2.71
CA VAL A 80 -5.29 -7.11 -2.67
C VAL A 80 -5.70 -8.31 -1.81
N PHE A 81 -4.99 -9.44 -1.93
CA PHE A 81 -5.25 -10.64 -1.14
C PHE A 81 -5.08 -10.39 0.36
N PHE A 82 -3.94 -9.82 0.78
CA PHE A 82 -3.69 -9.53 2.18
C PHE A 82 -4.60 -8.44 2.74
N ALA A 83 -5.01 -7.47 1.91
CA ALA A 83 -6.03 -6.50 2.29
C ALA A 83 -7.36 -7.19 2.61
N ALA A 84 -7.79 -8.15 1.78
CA ALA A 84 -9.00 -8.92 2.04
C ALA A 84 -8.89 -9.73 3.36
N CYS A 85 -7.74 -10.38 3.59
CA CYS A 85 -7.49 -11.07 4.86
C CYS A 85 -7.55 -10.11 6.07
N ALA A 86 -6.96 -8.93 5.97
CA ALA A 86 -6.99 -7.92 7.03
C ALA A 86 -8.41 -7.40 7.29
N VAL A 87 -9.24 -7.24 6.26
CA VAL A 87 -10.66 -6.86 6.40
C VAL A 87 -11.45 -7.96 7.09
N VAL A 88 -11.33 -9.21 6.65
CA VAL A 88 -12.04 -10.35 7.24
C VAL A 88 -11.67 -10.50 8.72
N THR A 89 -10.38 -10.47 9.03
CA THR A 89 -9.89 -10.60 10.40
C THR A 89 -10.26 -9.38 11.25
N SER A 90 -10.30 -8.15 10.70
CA SER A 90 -10.86 -6.99 11.41
C SER A 90 -12.35 -7.18 11.74
N GLY A 91 -13.12 -7.80 10.84
CA GLY A 91 -14.51 -8.15 11.07
C GLY A 91 -14.71 -9.22 12.15
N LEU A 92 -13.84 -10.23 12.18
CA LEU A 92 -13.80 -11.23 13.26
C LEU A 92 -13.45 -10.60 14.60
N LEU A 93 -12.48 -9.67 14.63
CA LEU A 93 -12.18 -8.95 15.86
C LEU A 93 -13.39 -8.12 16.28
N LEU A 94 -14.02 -7.35 15.38
CA LEU A 94 -15.25 -6.62 15.68
C LEU A 94 -16.35 -7.48 16.32
N SER A 95 -16.54 -8.72 15.88
CA SER A 95 -17.60 -9.60 16.41
C SER A 95 -17.35 -10.05 17.86
N LEU A 96 -16.12 -9.95 18.37
CA LEU A 96 -15.79 -10.24 19.77
C LEU A 96 -16.31 -9.15 20.73
N GLY A 97 -16.71 -7.99 20.22
CA GLY A 97 -17.45 -6.97 20.95
C GLY A 97 -16.71 -6.24 22.07
N SER A 98 -15.44 -6.59 22.35
CA SER A 98 -14.63 -5.94 23.37
C SER A 98 -13.13 -6.03 23.08
N PRO A 99 -12.33 -5.03 23.49
CA PRO A 99 -10.87 -5.06 23.39
C PRO A 99 -10.25 -6.30 24.05
N GLN A 100 -10.79 -6.70 25.20
CA GLN A 100 -10.29 -7.84 25.97
C GLN A 100 -10.54 -9.16 25.24
N GLY A 101 -11.73 -9.31 24.62
CA GLY A 101 -12.04 -10.46 23.78
C GLY A 101 -11.13 -10.53 22.55
N ALA A 102 -10.91 -9.39 21.88
CA ALA A 102 -10.00 -9.29 20.73
C ALA A 102 -8.55 -9.60 21.07
N ALA A 103 -8.02 -9.10 22.19
CA ALA A 103 -6.64 -9.35 22.61
C ALA A 103 -6.44 -10.80 23.09
N GLY A 104 -7.49 -11.42 23.65
CA GLY A 104 -7.46 -12.82 24.09
C GLY A 104 -7.58 -13.83 22.96
N ASP A 105 -8.04 -13.43 21.77
CA ASP A 105 -8.16 -14.31 20.61
C ASP A 105 -6.84 -14.46 19.85
N ILE A 106 -6.07 -15.48 20.23
CA ILE A 106 -4.79 -15.84 19.60
C ILE A 106 -4.99 -16.12 18.09
N GLY A 107 -6.15 -16.63 17.68
CA GLY A 107 -6.46 -16.96 16.29
C GLY A 107 -6.74 -15.72 15.45
N GLY A 108 -7.80 -14.98 15.80
CA GLY A 108 -8.24 -13.80 15.05
C GLY A 108 -7.24 -12.65 15.10
N PHE A 109 -6.69 -12.34 16.28
CA PHE A 109 -5.70 -11.26 16.41
C PHE A 109 -4.37 -11.63 15.76
N GLY A 110 -3.93 -12.89 15.92
CA GLY A 110 -2.72 -13.38 15.27
C GLY A 110 -2.83 -13.33 13.74
N MET A 111 -3.94 -13.78 13.16
CA MET A 111 -4.18 -13.70 11.72
C MET A 111 -4.33 -12.25 11.23
N TRP A 112 -4.97 -11.38 12.02
CA TRP A 112 -5.05 -9.95 11.72
C TRP A 112 -3.65 -9.30 11.66
N LEU A 113 -2.80 -9.58 12.64
CA LEU A 113 -1.45 -9.04 12.71
C LEU A 113 -0.60 -9.53 11.53
N LEU A 114 -0.62 -10.84 11.25
CA LEU A 114 0.13 -11.44 10.14
C LEU A 114 -0.31 -10.88 8.80
N SER A 115 -1.62 -10.76 8.56
CA SER A 115 -2.14 -10.21 7.32
C SER A 115 -1.81 -8.71 7.16
N THR A 116 -1.81 -7.95 8.25
CA THR A 116 -1.45 -6.52 8.24
C THR A 116 0.04 -6.31 7.98
N VAL A 117 0.91 -7.10 8.61
CA VAL A 117 2.37 -7.07 8.35
C VAL A 117 2.67 -7.51 6.92
N ALA A 118 2.01 -8.56 6.43
CA ALA A 118 2.11 -9.00 5.04
C ALA A 118 1.64 -7.91 4.06
N LEU A 119 0.54 -7.22 4.35
CA LEU A 119 0.05 -6.10 3.53
C LEU A 119 1.09 -4.97 3.46
N LEU A 120 1.66 -4.57 4.59
CA LEU A 120 2.66 -3.50 4.66
C LEU A 120 3.94 -3.86 3.90
N THR A 121 4.43 -5.09 4.09
CA THR A 121 5.65 -5.59 3.42
C THR A 121 5.46 -5.70 1.92
N VAL A 122 4.35 -6.31 1.46
CA VAL A 122 4.05 -6.45 0.03
C VAL A 122 3.85 -5.09 -0.62
N THR A 123 3.15 -4.16 0.03
CA THR A 123 2.94 -2.80 -0.48
C THR A 123 4.26 -2.03 -0.60
N SER A 124 5.14 -2.15 0.42
CA SER A 124 6.48 -1.56 0.40
C SER A 124 7.34 -2.14 -0.73
N CYS A 125 7.30 -3.46 -0.92
CA CYS A 125 7.97 -4.14 -2.03
C CYS A 125 7.42 -3.69 -3.39
N ALA A 126 6.10 -3.50 -3.52
CA ALA A 126 5.48 -3.02 -4.76
C ALA A 126 5.95 -1.60 -5.09
N VAL A 127 5.99 -0.71 -4.11
CA VAL A 127 6.51 0.66 -4.29
C VAL A 127 8.01 0.64 -4.64
N LYS A 128 8.80 -0.24 -4.03
CA LYS A 128 10.22 -0.41 -4.39
C LYS A 128 10.37 -0.89 -5.83
N ALA A 129 9.60 -1.90 -6.25
CA ALA A 129 9.61 -2.39 -7.63
C ALA A 129 9.17 -1.30 -8.63
N TRP A 130 8.19 -0.49 -8.25
CA TRP A 130 7.80 0.69 -9.02
C TRP A 130 8.96 1.69 -9.14
N ARG A 131 9.63 2.04 -8.04
CA ARG A 131 10.79 2.97 -8.07
C ARG A 131 11.94 2.47 -8.95
N MET A 132 12.27 1.19 -8.87
CA MET A 132 13.36 0.59 -9.66
C MET A 132 13.08 0.67 -11.17
N GLU A 133 11.85 0.40 -11.60
CA GLU A 133 11.47 0.51 -13.02
C GLU A 133 11.56 1.96 -13.54
N TYR A 134 11.36 2.95 -12.67
CA TYR A 134 11.45 4.38 -13.02
C TYR A 134 12.86 4.94 -12.93
N ALA A 135 13.72 4.36 -12.09
CA ALA A 135 15.13 4.74 -11.98
C ALA A 135 15.99 4.09 -13.06
N ALA A 136 15.52 3.01 -13.70
CA ALA A 136 16.24 2.34 -14.77
C ALA A 136 16.44 3.28 -15.97
N PRO A 137 17.69 3.58 -16.40
CA PRO A 137 17.94 4.35 -17.60
C PRO A 137 17.31 3.63 -18.81
N PRO A 138 16.81 4.36 -19.82
CA PRO A 138 16.25 3.72 -21.00
C PRO A 138 17.36 2.98 -21.75
N THR A 139 17.40 1.66 -21.58
CA THR A 139 18.36 0.77 -22.26
C THR A 139 17.92 0.40 -23.68
N THR A 140 16.71 0.77 -24.08
CA THR A 140 16.19 0.50 -25.43
C THR A 140 16.40 1.70 -26.35
N LEU A 141 16.78 1.44 -27.60
CA LEU A 141 16.94 2.46 -28.66
C LEU A 141 15.73 3.40 -28.77
N ARG A 142 14.51 2.87 -28.66
CA ARG A 142 13.27 3.67 -28.63
C ARG A 142 13.16 4.57 -27.39
N GLY A 143 13.66 4.10 -26.25
CA GLY A 143 13.72 4.88 -25.01
C GLY A 143 14.72 6.02 -25.12
N LEU A 144 15.91 5.75 -25.68
CA LEU A 144 16.93 6.75 -25.97
C LEU A 144 16.44 7.81 -26.97
N GLN A 145 15.79 7.39 -28.06
CA GLN A 145 15.21 8.32 -29.05
C GLN A 145 14.11 9.23 -28.48
N ARG A 146 13.29 8.71 -27.55
CA ARG A 146 12.27 9.51 -26.86
C ARG A 146 12.88 10.49 -25.86
N GLN A 147 13.98 10.10 -25.22
CA GLN A 147 14.71 10.99 -24.31
C GLN A 147 15.40 12.11 -25.09
N ALA A 148 16.09 11.78 -26.19
CA ALA A 148 16.71 12.76 -27.07
C ALA A 148 15.70 13.78 -27.65
N ARG A 149 14.48 13.34 -28.02
CA ARG A 149 13.40 14.24 -28.47
C ARG A 149 12.84 15.17 -27.37
N ARG A 150 12.99 14.79 -26.10
CA ARG A 150 12.57 15.64 -24.97
C ARG A 150 13.63 16.66 -24.64
N GLU A 151 14.89 16.28 -24.73
CA GLU A 151 16.04 17.18 -24.57
C GLU A 151 16.10 18.20 -25.72
N SER A 152 15.76 17.82 -26.96
CA SER A 152 15.74 18.76 -28.10
C SER A 152 14.58 19.77 -28.10
N ARG A 153 13.63 19.65 -27.17
CA ARG A 153 12.45 20.52 -27.04
C ARG A 153 12.50 21.43 -25.80
N ARG A 154 13.49 21.23 -24.92
CA ARG A 154 13.81 22.14 -23.81
C ARG A 154 14.93 23.07 -24.27
#